data_AF-A0A2L2U178-F1
#
_entry.id   AF-A0A2L2U178-F1
#
_cell.length_a   1.000
_cell.length_b   1.000
_cell.length_c   1.000
_cell.angle_alpha   90.00
_cell.angle_beta   90.00
_cell.angle_gamma   90.00
#
_symmetry.space_group_name_H-M   'P 1'
#
loop_
_entity.id
_entity.type
_entity.pdbx_description
1 polymer ?
#
loop_
_entity_poly.entity_id
_entity_poly.type
_entity_poly.pdbx_seq_one_letter_code
_entity_poly.pdbx_strand_id
1 'polypeptide(L)'
;MAIGLFGLDSTLAGPCKARTSITTKVPREIISEMADNSFSSATDAVTSTLADSTTQSPTTTAGEISAVASSETLTGTVATTIALDTTAAITTTTSETETTTAAAVTTAAPLATPNFTITGDGGSVNGGPLQGVDQNGSVMLFCPEGGNLRTRTLTLDPKTGRLRDKYTGNSVCVYYGSANSPSDPAYFGYCQNGNTGPNTAFDYVTRDIFNGKLACTAPKASCPTDDDGNPLGCSTDPSSDVHNQFYYKYEARNGYYLYISSGSPSGFTPIDLNVHDV
;
A
#
# COMPACT_ATOMS: atom_id res chain seq x y z
N MET A 1 -55.61 -19.05 -20.37
CA MET A 1 -54.68 -18.60 -19.32
C MET A 1 -53.27 -18.64 -19.90
N ALA A 2 -52.67 -17.48 -20.17
CA ALA A 2 -51.30 -17.38 -20.65
C ALA A 2 -50.43 -16.91 -19.48
N ILE A 3 -49.47 -17.74 -19.06
CA ILE A 3 -48.47 -17.40 -18.06
C ILE A 3 -47.25 -16.89 -18.84
N GLY A 4 -47.08 -15.57 -18.88
CA GLY A 4 -45.88 -14.95 -19.39
C GLY A 4 -44.78 -15.01 -18.32
N LEU A 5 -43.74 -15.80 -18.56
CA LEU A 5 -42.49 -15.72 -17.81
C LEU A 5 -41.72 -14.48 -18.27
N PHE A 6 -41.52 -13.52 -17.36
CA PHE A 6 -40.55 -12.46 -17.54
C PHE A 6 -39.15 -13.04 -17.26
N GLY A 7 -38.39 -13.26 -18.34
CA GLY A 7 -36.95 -13.48 -18.26
C GLY A 7 -36.27 -12.15 -17.92
N LEU A 8 -35.72 -12.03 -16.72
CA LEU A 8 -34.76 -10.99 -16.40
C LEU A 8 -33.40 -11.48 -16.91
N ASP A 9 -32.97 -10.96 -18.06
CA ASP A 9 -31.57 -11.02 -18.49
C ASP A 9 -30.72 -10.22 -17.50
N SER A 10 -30.34 -10.86 -16.40
CA SER A 10 -29.29 -10.38 -15.52
C SER A 10 -27.98 -10.55 -16.28
N THR A 11 -27.62 -9.55 -17.06
CA THR A 11 -26.26 -9.42 -17.58
C THR A 11 -25.33 -9.23 -16.38
N LEU A 12 -24.83 -10.33 -15.84
CA LEU A 12 -23.78 -10.33 -14.83
C LEU A 12 -22.53 -9.81 -15.53
N ALA A 13 -22.35 -8.48 -15.48
CA ALA A 13 -21.18 -7.83 -16.04
C ALA A 13 -19.96 -8.43 -15.33
N GLY A 14 -19.13 -9.15 -16.08
CA GLY A 14 -17.89 -9.69 -15.54
C GLY A 14 -16.98 -8.58 -15.02
N PRO A 15 -16.03 -8.91 -14.13
CA PRO A 15 -15.00 -7.97 -13.70
C PRO A 15 -14.34 -7.32 -14.92
N CYS A 16 -13.86 -6.08 -14.75
CA CYS A 16 -13.01 -5.44 -15.76
C CYS A 16 -13.73 -5.03 -17.06
N LYS A 17 -14.99 -4.61 -17.00
CA LYS A 17 -15.69 -4.10 -18.20
C LYS A 17 -14.90 -2.93 -18.78
N ALA A 18 -14.46 -3.08 -20.03
CA ALA A 18 -13.80 -2.00 -20.77
C ALA A 18 -14.69 -0.76 -20.72
N ARG A 19 -14.10 0.39 -20.38
CA ARG A 19 -14.76 1.68 -20.56
C ARG A 19 -14.95 1.85 -22.07
N THR A 20 -16.14 1.50 -22.57
CA THR A 20 -16.54 1.86 -23.92
C THR A 20 -16.48 3.37 -23.99
N SER A 21 -15.50 3.89 -24.74
CA SER A 21 -15.53 5.26 -25.24
C SER A 21 -16.90 5.48 -25.82
N ILE A 22 -17.64 6.46 -25.30
CA ILE A 22 -18.85 6.95 -25.94
C ILE A 22 -18.35 7.69 -27.20
N THR A 23 -18.02 6.93 -28.24
CA THR A 23 -17.99 7.46 -29.60
C THR A 23 -19.45 7.56 -29.99
N THR A 24 -20.02 8.76 -29.83
CA THR A 24 -21.27 9.13 -30.45
C THR A 24 -21.11 8.87 -31.94
N LYS A 25 -21.63 7.73 -32.43
CA LYS A 25 -21.76 7.45 -33.85
C LYS A 25 -22.77 8.46 -34.39
N VAL A 26 -22.29 9.62 -34.82
CA VAL A 26 -22.99 10.44 -35.80
C VAL A 26 -22.91 9.67 -37.12
N PRO A 27 -24.05 9.30 -37.75
CA PRO A 27 -24.03 8.68 -39.06
C PRO A 27 -23.40 9.66 -40.06
N ARG A 28 -22.40 9.17 -40.77
CA ARG A 28 -21.68 9.88 -41.83
C ARG A 28 -22.54 9.83 -43.11
N GLU A 29 -23.31 10.88 -43.38
CA GLU A 29 -23.74 11.18 -44.75
C GLU A 29 -22.75 12.15 -45.39
N ILE A 30 -22.33 11.79 -46.60
CA ILE A 30 -21.43 12.56 -47.46
C ILE A 30 -22.32 13.48 -48.31
N ILE A 31 -22.26 14.80 -48.10
CA ILE A 31 -22.47 15.79 -49.16
C ILE A 31 -21.45 16.92 -48.94
N SER A 32 -20.67 17.16 -49.97
CA SER A 32 -19.71 18.24 -50.12
C SER A 32 -20.46 19.43 -50.71
N GLU A 33 -20.41 20.61 -50.07
CA GLU A 33 -20.67 21.88 -50.74
C GLU A 33 -19.98 23.02 -49.98
N MET A 34 -19.15 23.76 -50.71
CA MET A 34 -18.50 24.99 -50.27
C MET A 34 -19.51 26.13 -50.30
N ALA A 35 -19.58 26.92 -49.24
CA ALA A 35 -19.98 28.32 -49.35
C ALA A 35 -19.30 29.15 -48.25
N ASP A 36 -18.52 30.10 -48.73
CA ASP A 36 -18.08 31.33 -48.10
C ASP A 36 -19.20 32.01 -47.30
N ASN A 37 -18.86 32.68 -46.18
CA ASN A 37 -19.04 34.12 -46.03
C ASN A 37 -19.06 34.58 -44.56
N SER A 38 -18.25 35.61 -44.30
CA SER A 38 -18.51 36.76 -43.42
C SER A 38 -18.60 36.58 -41.90
N PHE A 39 -17.51 37.00 -41.25
CA PHE A 39 -17.43 38.11 -40.28
C PHE A 39 -18.71 38.50 -39.52
N SER A 40 -18.69 38.37 -38.19
CA SER A 40 -19.29 39.37 -37.32
C SER A 40 -18.58 39.40 -35.96
N SER A 41 -18.14 40.60 -35.59
CA SER A 41 -17.52 40.94 -34.32
C SER A 41 -18.57 41.02 -33.21
N ALA A 42 -18.19 40.59 -32.00
CA ALA A 42 -18.80 41.10 -30.77
C ALA A 42 -17.71 41.15 -29.69
N THR A 43 -17.13 42.32 -29.53
CA THR A 43 -16.63 42.81 -28.25
C THR A 43 -17.78 42.82 -27.25
N ASP A 44 -17.55 42.30 -26.05
CA ASP A 44 -18.03 42.99 -24.86
C ASP A 44 -17.06 42.77 -23.70
N ALA A 45 -16.58 43.91 -23.22
CA ALA A 45 -15.80 44.06 -22.01
C ALA A 45 -16.73 43.96 -20.80
N VAL A 46 -16.28 43.29 -19.73
CA VAL A 46 -16.67 43.67 -18.38
C VAL A 46 -15.44 43.74 -17.49
N THR A 47 -15.30 44.95 -16.95
CA THR A 47 -14.24 45.48 -16.12
C THR A 47 -14.46 45.14 -14.65
N SER A 48 -13.37 44.74 -13.99
CA SER A 48 -12.92 44.99 -12.61
C SER A 48 -13.87 44.84 -11.41
N THR A 49 -13.40 44.03 -10.45
CA THR A 49 -13.27 44.51 -9.06
C THR A 49 -12.03 43.88 -8.43
N LEU A 50 -10.96 44.67 -8.28
CA LEU A 50 -9.92 44.43 -7.28
C LEU A 50 -10.51 44.77 -5.90
N ALA A 51 -10.43 43.83 -4.97
CA ALA A 51 -10.53 44.10 -3.55
C ALA A 51 -9.12 44.04 -2.95
N ASP A 52 -8.66 45.21 -2.56
CA ASP A 52 -7.57 45.47 -1.62
C ASP A 52 -7.92 44.86 -0.25
N SER A 53 -6.95 44.19 0.37
CA SER A 53 -6.94 44.03 1.82
C SER A 53 -5.49 43.94 2.30
N THR A 54 -5.03 45.08 2.77
CA THR A 54 -3.84 45.31 3.58
C THR A 54 -4.04 44.76 5.00
N THR A 55 -2.94 44.69 5.76
CA THR A 55 -2.76 44.32 7.19
C THR A 55 -2.51 42.81 7.42
N GLN A 56 -1.57 42.36 8.26
CA GLN A 56 -0.67 43.01 9.22
C GLN A 56 0.46 41.99 9.53
N SER A 57 1.69 42.47 9.64
CA SER A 57 2.81 41.73 10.23
C SER A 57 2.77 41.90 11.76
N PRO A 58 3.13 40.86 12.53
CA PRO A 58 3.82 41.10 13.80
C PRO A 58 5.27 40.67 13.73
N THR A 59 6.11 41.68 13.91
CA THR A 59 7.51 41.62 14.34
C THR A 59 7.63 40.89 15.68
N THR A 60 8.61 40.00 15.81
CA THR A 60 9.21 39.67 17.12
C THR A 60 10.72 39.70 17.00
N THR A 61 11.32 40.65 17.72
CA THR A 61 12.75 40.80 17.94
C THR A 61 13.00 40.90 19.44
N ALA A 62 14.14 40.33 19.85
CA ALA A 62 14.92 40.52 21.07
C ALA A 62 14.56 39.68 22.31
N GLY A 63 15.61 39.02 22.81
CA GLY A 63 15.66 38.44 24.15
C GLY A 63 16.81 37.46 24.37
N GLU A 64 18.06 37.86 24.10
CA GLU A 64 19.23 37.24 24.76
C GLU A 64 19.11 37.41 26.28
N ILE A 65 19.62 36.43 27.05
CA ILE A 65 20.54 36.62 28.20
C ILE A 65 21.02 35.25 28.73
N SER A 66 22.35 35.15 28.79
CA SER A 66 23.27 34.45 29.71
C SER A 66 23.05 33.00 30.17
N ALA A 67 23.97 32.16 29.68
CA ALA A 67 25.03 31.47 30.43
C ALA A 67 24.84 31.21 31.95
N VAL A 68 24.94 29.92 32.32
CA VAL A 68 25.66 29.48 33.53
C VAL A 68 26.46 28.22 33.19
N ALA A 69 27.78 28.30 33.38
CA ALA A 69 28.71 27.19 33.36
C ALA A 69 28.68 26.42 34.69
N SER A 70 28.98 25.12 34.69
CA SER A 70 29.81 24.48 35.72
C SER A 70 30.26 23.08 35.32
N SER A 71 31.45 22.77 35.82
CA SER A 71 32.40 21.74 35.42
C SER A 71 32.35 20.49 36.31
N GLU A 72 32.95 19.40 35.81
CA GLU A 72 33.60 18.28 36.53
C GLU A 72 32.72 17.42 37.49
N THR A 73 32.82 16.10 37.54
CA THR A 73 34.04 15.37 37.94
C THR A 73 33.94 13.87 37.63
N LEU A 74 35.14 13.30 37.51
CA LEU A 74 35.57 11.92 37.29
C LEU A 74 35.19 10.92 38.41
N THR A 75 35.34 9.62 38.07
CA THR A 75 35.60 8.40 38.87
C THR A 75 34.45 7.48 39.28
N GLY A 76 34.63 6.19 38.99
CA GLY A 76 33.78 5.10 39.45
C GLY A 76 34.02 3.75 38.77
N THR A 77 35.27 3.29 38.70
CA THR A 77 35.67 1.92 38.32
C THR A 77 34.93 0.85 39.13
N VAL A 78 34.35 -0.16 38.47
CA VAL A 78 34.44 -1.57 38.92
C VAL A 78 34.55 -2.46 37.69
N ALA A 79 35.75 -3.00 37.49
CA ALA A 79 35.96 -4.23 36.77
C ALA A 79 35.61 -5.39 37.70
N THR A 80 34.94 -6.42 37.19
CA THR A 80 35.16 -7.79 37.69
C THR A 80 35.08 -8.75 36.52
N THR A 81 36.10 -9.57 36.49
CA THR A 81 36.55 -10.47 35.45
C THR A 81 36.36 -11.91 35.97
N ILE A 82 36.40 -12.90 35.05
CA ILE A 82 36.66 -14.35 35.26
C ILE A 82 35.42 -15.10 35.81
N ALA A 83 34.99 -16.27 35.32
CA ALA A 83 35.78 -17.40 34.85
C ALA A 83 35.05 -18.25 33.80
N LEU A 84 35.83 -18.62 32.77
CA LEU A 84 35.70 -19.88 32.04
C LEU A 84 36.22 -20.98 32.99
N ASP A 85 35.49 -22.07 33.17
CA ASP A 85 36.11 -23.30 33.66
C ASP A 85 35.47 -24.55 33.05
N THR A 86 36.37 -25.32 32.43
CA THR A 86 36.17 -26.63 31.82
C THR A 86 36.61 -27.68 32.84
N THR A 87 35.93 -28.82 32.82
CA THR A 87 36.36 -30.15 33.34
C THR A 87 36.18 -30.44 34.83
N ALA A 88 35.29 -31.39 35.13
CA ALA A 88 35.63 -32.57 35.92
C ALA A 88 34.58 -33.67 35.69
N ALA A 89 35.03 -34.79 35.13
CA ALA A 89 34.30 -36.04 35.12
C ALA A 89 34.13 -36.53 36.56
N ILE A 90 32.91 -36.89 36.94
CA ILE A 90 32.64 -37.65 38.16
C ILE A 90 32.04 -38.98 37.72
N THR A 91 32.88 -40.01 37.78
CA THR A 91 32.47 -41.41 37.71
C THR A 91 31.89 -41.79 39.06
N THR A 92 30.57 -41.97 39.14
CA THR A 92 29.91 -42.67 40.25
C THR A 92 29.08 -43.80 39.68
N THR A 93 29.62 -45.01 39.78
CA THR A 93 28.87 -46.26 39.62
C THR A 93 28.07 -46.47 40.89
N THR A 94 26.74 -46.32 40.84
CA THR A 94 25.82 -47.04 41.73
C THR A 94 24.51 -47.22 40.97
N SER A 95 24.11 -48.48 40.86
CA SER A 95 22.92 -48.96 40.16
C SER A 95 21.68 -48.70 41.03
N GLU A 96 20.71 -47.96 40.50
CA GLU A 96 19.31 -48.11 40.86
C GLU A 96 18.45 -47.66 39.67
N THR A 97 17.52 -48.54 39.31
CA THR A 97 16.75 -48.51 38.08
C THR A 97 15.65 -47.46 38.18
N GLU A 98 15.93 -46.24 37.74
CA GLU A 98 14.87 -45.27 37.41
C GLU A 98 14.72 -45.18 35.90
N THR A 99 13.59 -45.70 35.43
CA THR A 99 13.15 -45.54 34.05
C THR A 99 12.78 -44.07 33.84
N THR A 100 13.74 -43.24 33.46
CA THR A 100 13.46 -41.87 33.02
C THR A 100 12.85 -41.98 31.63
N THR A 101 11.52 -42.01 31.56
CA THR A 101 10.78 -41.79 30.32
C THR A 101 11.15 -40.39 29.84
N ALA A 102 12.06 -40.30 28.87
CA ALA A 102 12.31 -39.08 28.13
C ALA A 102 10.96 -38.64 27.53
N ALA A 103 10.38 -37.58 28.07
CA ALA A 103 9.21 -36.95 27.48
C ALA A 103 9.59 -36.57 26.06
N ALA A 104 9.01 -37.26 25.08
CA ALA A 104 9.18 -36.94 23.69
C ALA A 104 8.69 -35.50 23.50
N VAL A 105 9.63 -34.57 23.29
CA VAL A 105 9.32 -33.24 22.78
C VAL A 105 8.74 -33.47 21.40
N THR A 106 7.41 -33.54 21.36
CA THR A 106 6.68 -33.67 20.10
C THR A 106 6.73 -32.27 19.50
N THR A 107 7.78 -32.00 18.72
CA THR A 107 7.86 -30.79 17.91
C THR A 107 6.66 -30.83 16.97
N ALA A 108 5.62 -30.06 17.28
CA ALA A 108 4.46 -29.94 16.44
C ALA A 108 4.95 -29.58 15.03
N ALA A 109 4.53 -30.36 14.03
CA ALA A 109 4.79 -30.03 12.65
C ALA A 109 4.30 -28.59 12.40
N PRO A 110 5.07 -27.75 11.70
CA PRO A 110 4.62 -26.39 11.42
C PRO A 110 3.26 -26.46 10.72
N LEU A 111 2.26 -25.80 11.29
CA LEU A 111 0.94 -25.65 10.69
C LEU A 111 1.12 -25.20 9.25
N ALA A 112 0.49 -25.93 8.32
CA ALA A 112 0.55 -25.59 6.90
C ALA A 112 0.06 -24.16 6.74
N THR A 113 0.91 -23.30 6.17
CA THR A 113 0.55 -21.92 5.96
C THR A 113 -0.51 -21.85 4.85
N PRO A 114 -1.70 -21.29 5.12
CA PRO A 114 -2.76 -21.22 4.12
C PRO A 114 -2.31 -20.38 2.93
N ASN A 115 -2.71 -20.83 1.74
CA ASN A 115 -2.51 -20.10 0.49
C ASN A 115 -3.86 -19.55 0.04
N PHE A 116 -3.86 -18.33 -0.46
CA PHE A 116 -5.08 -17.69 -0.92
C PHE A 116 -4.82 -16.76 -2.11
N THR A 117 -5.87 -16.45 -2.86
CA THR A 117 -5.91 -15.38 -3.84
C THR A 117 -6.78 -14.23 -3.33
N ILE A 118 -6.62 -13.05 -3.92
CA ILE A 118 -7.41 -11.86 -3.59
C ILE A 118 -8.22 -11.45 -4.81
N THR A 119 -9.49 -11.10 -4.59
CA THR A 119 -10.34 -10.44 -5.59
C THR A 119 -10.89 -9.12 -5.05
N GLY A 120 -11.08 -8.14 -5.92
CA GLY A 120 -11.79 -6.91 -5.57
C GLY A 120 -13.28 -7.15 -5.31
N ASP A 121 -13.86 -6.48 -4.32
CA ASP A 121 -15.29 -6.48 -3.98
C ASP A 121 -15.83 -5.04 -4.10
N GLY A 122 -16.41 -4.73 -5.26
CA GLY A 122 -16.99 -3.42 -5.55
C GLY A 122 -16.53 -2.77 -6.86
N GLY A 123 -17.40 -1.90 -7.39
CA GLY A 123 -17.10 -1.06 -8.55
C GLY A 123 -16.67 -1.83 -9.80
N SER A 124 -15.73 -1.25 -10.56
CA SER A 124 -15.26 -1.76 -11.85
C SER A 124 -14.38 -3.01 -11.75
N VAL A 125 -13.87 -3.31 -10.56
CA VAL A 125 -12.95 -4.42 -10.32
C VAL A 125 -13.62 -5.57 -9.56
N ASN A 126 -14.95 -5.52 -9.39
CA ASN A 126 -15.71 -6.52 -8.65
C ASN A 126 -15.54 -7.94 -9.22
N GLY A 127 -15.00 -8.86 -8.41
CA GLY A 127 -14.63 -10.23 -8.80
C GLY A 127 -13.30 -10.34 -9.56
N GLY A 128 -12.62 -9.23 -9.83
CA GLY A 128 -11.36 -9.21 -10.56
C GLY A 128 -10.21 -9.68 -9.66
N PRO A 129 -9.35 -10.61 -10.11
CA PRO A 129 -8.22 -11.08 -9.30
C PRO A 129 -7.14 -10.00 -9.19
N LEU A 130 -6.47 -9.95 -8.04
CA LEU A 130 -5.29 -9.11 -7.87
C LEU A 130 -4.11 -9.72 -8.65
N GLN A 131 -3.48 -8.90 -9.49
CA GLN A 131 -2.41 -9.33 -10.38
C GLN A 131 -1.16 -8.46 -10.18
N GLY A 132 -0.01 -9.03 -10.55
CA GLY A 132 1.30 -8.37 -10.47
C GLY A 132 2.31 -9.02 -11.40
N VAL A 133 3.57 -8.60 -11.34
CA VAL A 133 4.72 -9.21 -12.04
C VAL A 133 5.73 -9.83 -11.05
N ASP A 134 6.61 -10.73 -11.51
CA ASP A 134 7.59 -11.42 -10.64
C ASP A 134 8.81 -10.55 -10.33
N GLN A 135 8.57 -9.29 -9.98
CA GLN A 135 9.62 -8.31 -9.80
C GLN A 135 9.53 -7.69 -8.42
N ASN A 136 10.67 -7.64 -7.74
CA ASN A 136 10.84 -6.94 -6.48
C ASN A 136 10.51 -5.45 -6.66
N GLY A 137 9.76 -4.85 -5.72
CA GLY A 137 9.29 -3.47 -5.83
C GLY A 137 8.12 -3.23 -6.80
N SER A 138 7.59 -4.25 -7.49
CA SER A 138 6.48 -4.03 -8.42
C SER A 138 5.15 -3.84 -7.70
N VAL A 139 4.34 -2.90 -8.19
CA VAL A 139 2.98 -2.65 -7.72
C VAL A 139 1.97 -3.65 -8.30
N MET A 140 0.85 -3.83 -7.62
CA MET A 140 -0.23 -4.73 -8.00
C MET A 140 -1.46 -3.96 -8.49
N LEU A 141 -2.23 -4.59 -9.36
CA LEU A 141 -3.44 -4.02 -9.95
C LEU A 141 -4.48 -5.08 -10.27
N PHE A 142 -5.70 -4.61 -10.47
CA PHE A 142 -6.80 -5.36 -11.06
C PHE A 142 -6.93 -5.02 -12.54
N CYS A 143 -7.45 -5.97 -13.31
CA CYS A 143 -7.89 -5.74 -14.69
C CYS A 143 -6.82 -5.07 -15.57
N PRO A 144 -5.61 -5.65 -15.69
CA PRO A 144 -4.56 -5.05 -16.48
C PRO A 144 -4.95 -4.98 -17.96
N GLU A 145 -4.59 -3.89 -18.61
CA GLU A 145 -4.84 -3.66 -20.04
C GLU A 145 -3.67 -4.09 -20.94
N GLY A 146 -2.54 -4.44 -20.32
CA GLY A 146 -1.34 -4.90 -21.02
C GLY A 146 -0.30 -5.48 -20.06
N GLY A 147 0.81 -5.96 -20.63
CA GLY A 147 1.91 -6.57 -19.88
C GLY A 147 1.70 -8.05 -19.54
N ASN A 148 2.68 -8.61 -18.81
CA ASN A 148 2.74 -10.04 -18.46
C ASN A 148 2.30 -10.30 -17.02
N LEU A 149 1.17 -9.70 -16.61
CA LEU A 149 0.66 -9.82 -15.26
C LEU A 149 -0.07 -11.14 -15.06
N ARG A 150 0.05 -11.70 -13.85
CA ARG A 150 -0.67 -12.90 -13.45
C ARG A 150 -1.29 -12.75 -12.07
N THR A 151 -2.36 -13.50 -11.85
CA THR A 151 -3.00 -13.62 -10.54
C THR A 151 -1.99 -14.06 -9.49
N ARG A 152 -2.05 -13.39 -8.33
CA ARG A 152 -1.12 -13.64 -7.23
C ARG A 152 -1.72 -14.57 -6.18
N THR A 153 -0.93 -15.56 -5.80
CA THR A 153 -1.22 -16.44 -4.68
C THR A 153 -0.35 -16.02 -3.52
N LEU A 154 -0.99 -15.59 -2.43
CA LEU A 154 -0.34 -15.10 -1.25
C LEU A 154 -0.41 -16.13 -0.12
N THR A 155 0.50 -15.98 0.83
CA THR A 155 0.62 -16.80 2.02
C THR A 155 0.98 -15.92 3.22
N LEU A 156 0.74 -16.41 4.44
CA LEU A 156 1.08 -15.72 5.68
C LEU A 156 2.40 -16.24 6.24
N ASP A 157 3.49 -15.48 6.18
CA ASP A 157 4.72 -15.94 6.83
C ASP A 157 4.49 -16.19 8.33
N PRO A 158 4.62 -17.44 8.83
CA PRO A 158 4.26 -17.75 10.22
C PRO A 158 5.27 -17.18 11.22
N LYS A 159 6.47 -16.80 10.77
CA LYS A 159 7.51 -16.22 11.64
C LYS A 159 7.35 -14.71 11.77
N THR A 160 7.07 -14.04 10.66
CA THR A 160 7.02 -12.56 10.63
C THR A 160 5.61 -12.02 10.62
N GLY A 161 4.61 -12.85 10.39
CA GLY A 161 3.24 -12.42 10.19
C GLY A 161 3.08 -11.56 8.93
N ARG A 162 3.95 -11.66 7.91
CA ARG A 162 3.91 -10.82 6.69
C ARG A 162 3.28 -11.50 5.48
N LEU A 163 2.65 -10.69 4.61
CA LEU A 163 2.09 -11.14 3.33
C LEU A 163 3.25 -11.46 2.41
N ARG A 164 3.24 -12.66 1.85
CA ARG A 164 4.26 -13.10 0.92
C ARG A 164 3.61 -13.75 -0.27
N ASP A 165 4.17 -13.52 -1.45
CA ASP A 165 3.82 -14.30 -2.61
C ASP A 165 4.39 -15.72 -2.48
N LYS A 166 3.55 -16.72 -2.74
CA LYS A 166 3.88 -18.13 -2.58
C LYS A 166 5.04 -18.56 -3.48
N TYR A 167 5.10 -18.03 -4.69
CA TYR A 167 6.00 -18.53 -5.74
C TYR A 167 7.35 -17.82 -5.75
N THR A 168 7.33 -16.50 -5.54
CA THR A 168 8.55 -15.67 -5.54
C THR A 168 9.13 -15.50 -4.13
N GLY A 169 8.31 -15.71 -3.09
CA GLY A 169 8.69 -15.43 -1.71
C GLY A 169 8.80 -13.93 -1.38
N ASN A 170 8.48 -13.04 -2.33
CA ASN A 170 8.51 -11.59 -2.11
C ASN A 170 7.48 -11.21 -1.05
N SER A 171 7.89 -10.39 -0.08
CA SER A 171 6.95 -9.81 0.87
C SER A 171 6.12 -8.72 0.19
N VAL A 172 4.89 -8.54 0.66
CA VAL A 172 3.99 -7.47 0.23
C VAL A 172 4.19 -6.27 1.14
N CYS A 173 4.25 -5.10 0.53
CA CYS A 173 4.50 -3.80 1.13
C CYS A 173 3.57 -2.77 0.51
N VAL A 174 3.68 -1.56 1.03
CA VAL A 174 3.19 -0.35 0.37
C VAL A 174 4.35 0.43 -0.19
N TYR A 175 4.09 1.23 -1.23
CA TYR A 175 5.07 2.07 -1.92
C TYR A 175 4.61 3.53 -1.94
N TYR A 176 5.46 4.42 -1.42
CA TYR A 176 5.19 5.85 -1.22
C TYR A 176 5.90 6.74 -2.22
N GLY A 177 6.59 6.21 -3.24
CA GLY A 177 7.39 7.05 -4.15
C GLY A 177 6.60 8.02 -5.02
N SER A 178 5.27 8.07 -4.89
CA SER A 178 4.40 9.09 -5.48
C SER A 178 3.55 9.84 -4.43
N ALA A 179 3.81 9.63 -3.15
CA ALA A 179 3.14 10.29 -2.03
C ALA A 179 3.95 11.52 -1.62
N ASN A 180 3.47 12.73 -1.91
CA ASN A 180 4.12 13.97 -1.51
C ASN A 180 3.79 14.36 -0.06
N SER A 181 2.71 13.80 0.50
CA SER A 181 2.24 14.02 1.86
C SER A 181 1.89 12.69 2.54
N PRO A 182 1.99 12.57 3.88
CA PRO A 182 1.59 11.37 4.63
C PRO A 182 0.10 10.98 4.47
N SER A 183 -0.73 11.86 3.92
CA SER A 183 -2.14 11.56 3.63
C SER A 183 -2.37 11.03 2.22
N ASP A 184 -1.37 11.09 1.34
CA ASP A 184 -1.50 10.63 -0.04
C ASP A 184 -1.61 9.10 -0.09
N PRO A 185 -2.45 8.52 -0.97
CA PRO A 185 -2.54 7.07 -1.12
C PRO A 185 -1.22 6.44 -1.55
N ALA A 186 -0.85 5.33 -0.90
CA ALA A 186 0.33 4.54 -1.23
C ALA A 186 -0.07 3.34 -2.10
N TYR A 187 0.77 2.98 -3.07
CA TYR A 187 0.53 1.80 -3.91
C TYR A 187 0.70 0.52 -3.08
N PHE A 188 -0.08 -0.50 -3.38
CA PHE A 188 0.08 -1.83 -2.82
C PHE A 188 0.93 -2.70 -3.75
N GLY A 189 1.97 -3.37 -3.24
CA GLY A 189 2.95 -4.04 -4.10
C GLY A 189 3.90 -4.97 -3.37
N TYR A 190 4.93 -5.44 -4.07
CA TYR A 190 6.03 -6.15 -3.42
C TYR A 190 7.02 -5.18 -2.79
N CYS A 191 7.56 -5.56 -1.64
CA CYS A 191 8.67 -4.85 -1.01
C CYS A 191 9.88 -4.78 -1.93
N GLN A 192 10.72 -3.76 -1.73
CA GLN A 192 11.99 -3.63 -2.43
C GLN A 192 13.17 -3.98 -1.51
N ASN A 193 14.04 -4.89 -1.94
CA ASN A 193 15.22 -5.30 -1.18
C ASN A 193 16.16 -4.11 -0.96
N GLY A 194 16.53 -3.86 0.30
CA GLY A 194 17.40 -2.74 0.67
C GLY A 194 16.71 -1.37 0.68
N ASN A 195 15.42 -1.29 0.36
CA ASN A 195 14.64 -0.05 0.33
C ASN A 195 13.24 -0.28 0.94
N THR A 196 13.20 -0.95 2.10
CA THR A 196 11.94 -1.21 2.82
C THR A 196 12.12 -0.97 4.32
N GLY A 197 11.17 -0.26 4.93
CA GLY A 197 11.12 0.10 6.34
C GLY A 197 10.97 1.60 6.57
N PRO A 198 11.10 2.06 7.82
CA PRO A 198 10.94 3.48 8.16
C PRO A 198 11.89 4.38 7.37
N ASN A 199 11.39 5.53 6.91
CA ASN A 199 12.10 6.53 6.10
C ASN A 199 12.64 5.98 4.77
N THR A 200 11.98 4.97 4.20
CA THR A 200 12.28 4.44 2.86
C THR A 200 11.04 4.46 1.97
N ALA A 201 11.22 4.21 0.68
CA ALA A 201 10.10 4.32 -0.27
C ALA A 201 9.07 3.19 -0.13
N PHE A 202 9.42 2.10 0.56
CA PHE A 202 8.51 1.00 0.82
C PHE A 202 8.40 0.75 2.32
N ASP A 203 7.23 0.34 2.80
CA ASP A 203 7.09 -0.13 4.17
C ASP A 203 6.19 -1.36 4.28
N TYR A 204 6.38 -2.13 5.33
CA TYR A 204 5.65 -3.35 5.58
C TYR A 204 4.20 -3.05 5.97
N VAL A 205 3.29 -3.83 5.40
CA VAL A 205 1.91 -3.85 5.85
C VAL A 205 1.75 -4.80 7.03
N THR A 206 1.01 -4.36 8.03
CA THR A 206 0.42 -5.26 9.02
C THR A 206 -0.90 -5.75 8.45
N ARG A 207 -1.24 -7.02 8.62
CA ARG A 207 -2.48 -7.59 8.08
C ARG A 207 -3.30 -8.26 9.16
N ASP A 208 -4.60 -8.25 8.89
CA ASP A 208 -5.63 -9.04 9.54
C ASP A 208 -6.56 -9.63 8.47
N ILE A 209 -7.01 -10.87 8.67
CA ILE A 209 -8.08 -11.46 7.84
C ILE A 209 -9.31 -11.58 8.71
N PHE A 210 -10.39 -10.89 8.34
CA PHE A 210 -11.63 -10.89 9.08
C PHE A 210 -12.79 -11.21 8.15
N ASN A 211 -13.57 -12.26 8.49
CA ASN A 211 -14.73 -12.72 7.70
C ASN A 211 -14.42 -12.92 6.20
N GLY A 212 -13.27 -13.51 5.87
CA GLY A 212 -12.87 -13.73 4.48
C GLY A 212 -12.47 -12.47 3.71
N LYS A 213 -12.32 -11.32 4.40
CA LYS A 213 -11.81 -10.08 3.84
C LYS A 213 -10.41 -9.79 4.36
N LEU A 214 -9.54 -9.30 3.48
CA LEU A 214 -8.22 -8.81 3.86
C LEU A 214 -8.36 -7.38 4.38
N ALA A 215 -7.92 -7.17 5.61
CA ALA A 215 -7.66 -5.85 6.18
C ALA A 215 -6.15 -5.69 6.34
N CYS A 216 -5.62 -4.53 5.97
CA CYS A 216 -4.24 -4.19 6.24
C CYS A 216 -4.17 -2.81 6.87
N THR A 217 -3.14 -2.60 7.68
CA THR A 217 -2.70 -1.27 8.09
C THR A 217 -1.27 -1.03 7.60
N ALA A 218 -0.99 0.20 7.23
CA ALA A 218 0.34 0.65 6.85
C ALA A 218 0.68 1.96 7.55
N PRO A 219 1.94 2.20 7.93
CA PRO A 219 2.38 3.51 8.38
C PRO A 219 2.00 4.60 7.37
N LYS A 220 1.89 5.84 7.82
CA LYS A 220 1.84 6.98 6.90
C LYS A 220 3.27 7.43 6.58
N ALA A 221 3.55 7.81 5.34
CA ALA A 221 4.85 8.32 4.93
C ALA A 221 4.72 9.21 3.70
N SER A 222 5.72 10.07 3.50
CA SER A 222 5.85 10.91 2.32
C SER A 222 7.23 10.73 1.70
N CYS A 223 7.30 10.77 0.38
CA CYS A 223 8.50 10.81 -0.44
C CYS A 223 8.38 11.98 -1.44
N PRO A 224 8.44 13.24 -0.95
CA PRO A 224 8.26 14.39 -1.82
C PRO A 224 9.40 14.52 -2.83
N THR A 225 9.09 15.17 -3.95
CA THR A 225 10.08 15.65 -4.91
C THR A 225 10.22 17.16 -4.83
N ASP A 226 11.36 17.71 -5.26
CA ASP A 226 11.48 19.15 -5.51
C ASP A 226 10.69 19.57 -6.76
N ASP A 227 10.73 20.87 -7.07
CA ASP A 227 10.03 21.44 -8.24
C ASP A 227 10.54 20.89 -9.58
N ASP A 228 11.77 20.34 -9.60
CA ASP A 228 12.38 19.70 -10.76
C ASP A 228 12.07 18.19 -10.84
N GLY A 229 11.32 17.65 -9.87
CA GLY A 229 10.96 16.23 -9.79
C GLY A 229 12.03 15.34 -9.19
N ASN A 230 13.09 15.89 -8.60
CA ASN A 230 14.12 15.10 -7.93
C ASN A 230 13.64 14.65 -6.55
N PRO A 231 13.89 13.39 -6.15
CA PRO A 231 13.45 12.89 -4.86
C PRO A 231 14.21 13.59 -3.72
N LEU A 232 13.46 14.12 -2.75
CA LEU A 232 13.99 14.73 -1.52
C LEU A 232 14.25 13.71 -0.40
N GLY A 233 13.98 12.43 -0.68
CA GLY A 233 14.00 11.35 0.31
C GLY A 233 12.61 11.05 0.86
N CYS A 234 12.52 10.02 1.68
CA CYS A 234 11.27 9.58 2.30
C CYS A 234 11.32 9.78 3.82
N SER A 235 10.20 10.20 4.39
CA SER A 235 10.01 10.33 5.83
C SER A 235 8.75 9.60 6.26
N THR A 236 8.87 8.71 7.23
CA THR A 236 7.72 8.10 7.90
C THR A 236 7.13 9.10 8.87
N ASP A 237 5.80 9.22 8.88
CA ASP A 237 5.07 10.05 9.82
C ASP A 237 5.25 9.46 11.24
N PRO A 238 5.74 10.26 12.21
CA PRO A 238 5.96 9.76 13.57
C PRO A 238 4.66 9.59 14.37
N SER A 239 3.51 10.05 13.85
CA SER A 239 2.22 9.82 14.47
C SER A 239 1.85 8.33 14.45
N SER A 240 0.97 7.92 15.38
CA SER A 240 0.44 6.54 15.42
C SER A 240 -0.63 6.28 14.36
N ASP A 241 -0.90 7.25 13.49
CA ASP A 241 -1.91 7.12 12.45
C ASP A 241 -1.45 6.17 11.34
N VAL A 242 -2.40 5.45 10.77
CA VAL A 242 -2.14 4.47 9.72
C VAL A 242 -3.08 4.66 8.55
N HIS A 243 -2.65 4.24 7.36
CA HIS A 243 -3.56 3.90 6.28
C HIS A 243 -4.21 2.55 6.57
N ASN A 244 -5.52 2.44 6.39
CA ASN A 244 -6.30 1.29 6.83
C ASN A 244 -7.46 0.92 5.89
N GLN A 245 -7.61 1.62 4.76
CA GLN A 245 -8.65 1.36 3.77
C GLN A 245 -8.03 1.17 2.40
N PHE A 246 -8.49 0.16 1.68
CA PHE A 246 -8.08 -0.08 0.31
C PHE A 246 -8.87 0.78 -0.68
N TYR A 247 -8.18 1.18 -1.74
CA TYR A 247 -8.72 1.95 -2.85
C TYR A 247 -8.21 1.41 -4.17
N TYR A 248 -8.93 1.67 -5.25
CA TYR A 248 -8.38 1.53 -6.59
C TYR A 248 -8.51 2.82 -7.39
N LYS A 249 -7.61 2.99 -8.36
CA LYS A 249 -7.67 4.06 -9.35
C LYS A 249 -7.25 3.54 -10.72
N TYR A 250 -7.99 3.94 -11.74
CA TYR A 250 -7.70 3.59 -13.12
C TYR A 250 -6.54 4.44 -13.66
N GLU A 251 -5.60 3.79 -14.33
CA GLU A 251 -4.56 4.43 -15.11
C GLU A 251 -4.57 3.85 -16.54
N ALA A 252 -4.70 4.75 -17.52
CA ALA A 252 -4.85 4.38 -18.92
C ALA A 252 -3.69 3.50 -19.40
N ARG A 253 -3.99 2.42 -20.12
CA ARG A 253 -3.04 1.41 -20.64
C ARG A 253 -2.44 0.47 -19.58
N ASN A 254 -2.69 0.72 -18.30
CA ASN A 254 -2.19 -0.11 -17.21
C ASN A 254 -3.31 -0.97 -16.63
N GLY A 255 -4.41 -0.36 -16.18
CA GLY A 255 -5.51 -1.02 -15.47
C GLY A 255 -5.87 -0.28 -14.18
N TYR A 256 -6.36 -0.99 -13.16
CA TYR A 256 -6.76 -0.38 -11.89
C TYR A 256 -5.76 -0.71 -10.78
N TYR A 257 -4.84 0.20 -10.49
CA TYR A 257 -3.88 0.03 -9.40
C TYR A 257 -4.57 -0.03 -8.05
N LEU A 258 -4.05 -0.90 -7.18
CA LEU A 258 -4.48 -1.03 -5.80
C LEU A 258 -3.64 -0.11 -4.92
N TYR A 259 -4.32 0.62 -4.06
CA TYR A 259 -3.76 1.56 -3.10
C TYR A 259 -4.27 1.27 -1.70
N ILE A 260 -3.54 1.73 -0.69
CA ILE A 260 -4.03 1.87 0.67
C ILE A 260 -3.94 3.34 1.08
N SER A 261 -4.96 3.83 1.78
CA SER A 261 -4.98 5.18 2.33
C SER A 261 -5.86 5.25 3.58
N SER A 262 -6.06 6.45 4.10
CA SER A 262 -7.01 6.78 5.17
C SER A 262 -7.93 7.91 4.68
N GLY A 263 -9.19 7.92 5.11
CA GLY A 263 -10.13 9.01 4.77
C GLY A 263 -10.87 8.79 3.46
N SER A 264 -10.84 9.76 2.54
CA SER A 264 -11.54 9.69 1.24
C SER A 264 -10.76 10.46 0.16
N PRO A 265 -9.62 9.92 -0.29
CA PRO A 265 -8.75 10.60 -1.24
C PRO A 265 -9.45 10.84 -2.59
N SER A 266 -9.27 12.05 -3.14
CA SER A 266 -9.94 12.46 -4.38
C SER A 266 -9.50 11.64 -5.59
N GLY A 267 -10.46 11.16 -6.38
CA GLY A 267 -10.21 10.38 -7.58
C GLY A 267 -9.88 8.90 -7.33
N PHE A 268 -10.03 8.42 -6.10
CA PHE A 268 -9.88 7.02 -5.72
C PHE A 268 -11.24 6.43 -5.34
N THR A 269 -11.46 5.16 -5.69
CA THR A 269 -12.69 4.45 -5.31
C THR A 269 -12.38 3.47 -4.18
N PRO A 270 -13.06 3.54 -3.02
CA PRO A 270 -12.85 2.58 -1.94
C PRO A 270 -13.28 1.18 -2.36
N ILE A 271 -12.61 0.17 -1.81
CA ILE A 271 -12.85 -1.23 -2.14
C ILE A 271 -12.57 -2.15 -0.95
N ASP A 272 -13.31 -3.24 -0.88
CA ASP A 272 -13.00 -4.37 -0.01
C ASP A 272 -12.25 -5.47 -0.79
N LEU A 273 -11.40 -6.21 -0.11
CA LEU A 273 -10.61 -7.29 -0.70
C LEU A 273 -11.07 -8.63 -0.18
N ASN A 274 -11.67 -9.47 -1.04
CA ASN A 274 -12.09 -10.82 -0.68
C ASN A 274 -10.94 -11.81 -0.85
N VAL A 275 -10.78 -12.69 0.14
CA VAL A 275 -9.77 -13.74 0.22
C VAL A 275 -10.40 -15.08 -0.14
N HIS A 276 -9.77 -15.81 -1.06
CA HIS A 276 -10.21 -17.15 -1.49
C HIS A 276 -9.10 -18.17 -1.29
N ASP A 277 -9.33 -19.19 -0.49
CA ASP A 277 -8.38 -20.28 -0.25
C ASP A 277 -8.08 -21.08 -1.53
N VAL A 278 -6.86 -21.61 -1.64
CA VAL A 278 -6.38 -22.38 -2.81
C VAL A 278 -5.60 -23.63 -2.41
#